data_AF-A0A962M9Q8-F1
#
_entry.id   AF-A0A962M9Q8-F1
#
_cell.length_a   1.000
_cell.length_b   1.000
_cell.length_c   1.000
_cell.angle_alpha   90.00
_cell.angle_beta   90.00
_cell.angle_gamma   90.00
#
_symmetry.space_group_name_H-M   'P 1'
#
loop_
_entity.id
_entity.type
_entity.pdbx_description
1 polymer ?
#
loop_
_entity_poly.entity_id
_entity_poly.type
_entity_poly.pdbx_seq_one_letter_code
_entity_poly.pdbx_strand_id
1 'polypeptide(L)'
;MVDKREFEEDSGVEVLVVLGSPDKIDDKLGLPLSNKERSGGFLLQVLDFLTVKWAVTYAVKCHPGVSPDKTGKEVKNKPSADQMRLCSEWLMEDVKKYKPSVIVCLGEMAMKVFMGGNCPKSLKAAGKGRLCREDMPSVSVLVSKSPGILDSGNVSDKAYQDLVEEYRRVFSLANKIAVEGWSEVPIDWELILDPKEALAKAKAITADEVFVDVETSQPYKGENQDARTIWHPDCKLICVSTTWKTVDDKYKTMVVAREAMTLEIMIALLGNRTMWAHNLLYEAAAFWRYFGINVFELATECLDSLLYNYLPDQNVQVNALKDLCVNAFSTSDWSQPIKISIEELYTLWEEQASSIRKESSRREKVLAKIAAGKKPYIKNENGDRVEEDPNTWEPLPASPKEYVDLRDLPLKKVAFYCAQDTFWTARLVIEVLRKKERQPHEIAWDLNKKAVEALAKVTRLGMPVNDSRVK
;
A
#
# COMPACT_ATOMS: atom_id res chain seq x y z
N MET A 1 -16.58 10.26 -29.94
CA MET A 1 -16.99 9.51 -28.75
C MET A 1 -17.35 8.08 -29.18
N VAL A 2 -16.76 7.02 -28.62
CA VAL A 2 -17.21 5.65 -28.88
C VAL A 2 -18.14 5.27 -27.75
N ASP A 3 -19.43 5.29 -28.07
CA ASP A 3 -20.53 4.91 -27.20
C ASP A 3 -21.11 3.62 -27.79
N LYS A 4 -20.97 2.50 -27.08
CA LYS A 4 -21.29 1.18 -27.62
C LYS A 4 -22.68 0.68 -27.24
N ARG A 5 -23.53 1.55 -26.69
CA ARG A 5 -24.94 1.26 -26.45
C ARG A 5 -25.70 2.52 -26.82
N GLU A 6 -26.44 2.47 -27.92
CA GLU A 6 -27.40 3.53 -28.27
C GLU A 6 -28.27 3.79 -27.04
N PHE A 7 -28.18 4.99 -26.45
CA PHE A 7 -28.90 5.30 -25.23
C PHE A 7 -29.75 6.55 -25.36
N GLU A 8 -30.95 6.45 -24.80
CA GLU A 8 -31.78 7.58 -24.39
C GLU A 8 -30.97 8.46 -23.41
N GLU A 9 -31.04 9.79 -23.58
CA GLU A 9 -30.21 10.80 -22.88
C GLU A 9 -30.23 10.70 -21.34
N ASP A 10 -31.21 10.01 -20.75
CA ASP A 10 -31.44 9.94 -19.30
C ASP A 10 -30.79 8.75 -18.58
N SER A 11 -30.19 7.81 -19.31
CA SER A 11 -29.68 6.58 -18.72
C SER A 11 -28.20 6.70 -18.35
N GLY A 12 -27.90 7.32 -17.20
CA GLY A 12 -26.55 7.70 -16.74
C GLY A 12 -25.47 6.62 -16.88
N VAL A 13 -24.20 7.04 -17.01
CA VAL A 13 -23.04 6.14 -17.14
C VAL A 13 -22.49 5.83 -15.77
N GLU A 14 -22.34 4.56 -15.39
CA GLU A 14 -21.81 4.23 -14.06
C GLU A 14 -20.28 4.30 -13.98
N VAL A 15 -19.55 3.98 -15.06
CA VAL A 15 -18.07 3.98 -15.13
C VAL A 15 -17.55 4.93 -16.21
N LEU A 16 -16.84 5.99 -15.82
CA LEU A 16 -16.14 6.87 -16.77
C LEU A 16 -14.64 6.56 -16.81
N VAL A 17 -14.13 6.20 -17.98
CA VAL A 17 -12.71 5.92 -18.19
C VAL A 17 -12.02 7.16 -18.76
N VAL A 18 -10.95 7.59 -18.11
CA VAL A 18 -10.19 8.80 -18.48
C VAL A 18 -8.81 8.39 -18.96
N LEU A 19 -8.53 8.65 -20.23
CA LEU A 19 -7.22 8.46 -20.86
C LEU A 19 -6.41 9.76 -20.82
N GLY A 20 -5.11 9.70 -21.06
CA GLY A 20 -4.25 10.89 -21.05
C GLY A 20 -4.59 11.91 -22.15
N SER A 21 -4.38 11.54 -23.42
CA SER A 21 -4.63 12.40 -24.59
C SER A 21 -4.94 11.54 -25.81
N PRO A 22 -5.74 12.02 -26.78
CA PRO A 22 -6.04 11.29 -28.01
C PRO A 22 -4.76 11.01 -28.81
N ASP A 23 -4.75 9.95 -29.61
CA ASP A 23 -3.77 9.79 -30.67
C ASP A 23 -4.17 10.62 -31.91
N LYS A 24 -3.35 10.58 -32.97
CA LYS A 24 -3.60 11.35 -34.20
C LYS A 24 -4.90 10.93 -34.90
N ILE A 25 -5.30 9.66 -34.79
CA ILE A 25 -6.50 9.13 -35.44
C ILE A 25 -7.73 9.58 -34.64
N ASP A 26 -7.68 9.43 -33.32
CA ASP A 26 -8.74 9.85 -32.41
C ASP A 26 -9.04 11.35 -32.54
N ASP A 27 -7.99 12.17 -32.61
CA ASP A 27 -8.08 13.61 -32.76
C ASP A 27 -8.68 14.00 -34.12
N LYS A 28 -8.23 13.35 -35.21
CA LYS A 28 -8.76 13.58 -36.55
C LYS A 28 -10.24 13.21 -36.66
N LEU A 29 -10.67 12.14 -36.00
CA LEU A 29 -12.04 11.62 -36.09
C LEU A 29 -12.97 12.21 -35.02
N GLY A 30 -12.43 12.84 -33.97
CA GLY A 30 -13.21 13.25 -32.80
C GLY A 30 -13.75 12.06 -31.99
N LEU A 31 -13.17 10.87 -32.14
CA LEU A 31 -13.62 9.64 -31.49
C LEU A 31 -12.49 9.00 -30.67
N PRO A 32 -12.66 8.76 -29.35
CA PRO A 32 -11.69 8.03 -28.55
C PRO A 32 -11.64 6.56 -28.99
N LEU A 33 -10.46 5.95 -28.87
CA LEU A 33 -10.26 4.52 -29.18
C LEU A 33 -10.60 4.14 -30.63
N SER A 34 -10.40 5.08 -31.57
CA SER A 34 -10.56 4.84 -33.00
C SER A 34 -9.52 3.86 -33.53
N ASN A 35 -8.32 3.86 -32.94
CA ASN A 35 -7.27 2.91 -33.27
C ASN A 35 -7.46 1.57 -32.54
N LYS A 36 -8.10 0.61 -33.22
CA LYS A 36 -8.41 -0.71 -32.66
C LYS A 36 -7.26 -1.72 -32.74
N GLU A 37 -6.16 -1.41 -33.41
CA GLU A 37 -5.09 -2.40 -33.67
C GLU A 37 -4.19 -2.65 -32.46
N ARG A 38 -4.24 -1.80 -31.42
CA ARG A 38 -3.34 -1.88 -30.26
C ARG A 38 -4.02 -1.52 -28.93
N SER A 39 -3.53 -0.48 -28.25
CA SER A 39 -3.99 -0.04 -26.93
C SER A 39 -5.51 0.19 -26.89
N GLY A 40 -6.09 0.72 -27.97
CA GLY A 40 -7.54 0.91 -28.08
C GLY A 40 -8.33 -0.39 -28.21
N GLY A 41 -7.86 -1.35 -29.00
CA GLY A 41 -8.48 -2.67 -29.10
C GLY A 41 -8.43 -3.45 -27.78
N PHE A 42 -7.26 -3.43 -27.12
CA PHE A 42 -7.07 -4.03 -25.81
C PHE A 42 -8.03 -3.44 -24.76
N LEU A 43 -8.10 -2.11 -24.65
CA LEU A 43 -9.01 -1.47 -23.70
C LEU A 43 -10.47 -1.77 -24.02
N LEU A 44 -10.88 -1.74 -25.30
CA LEU A 44 -12.26 -2.09 -25.69
C LEU A 44 -12.63 -3.52 -25.28
N GLN A 45 -11.71 -4.49 -25.42
CA GLN A 45 -11.95 -5.86 -24.95
C GLN A 45 -12.18 -5.90 -23.44
N VAL A 46 -11.39 -5.17 -22.65
CA VAL A 46 -11.57 -5.08 -21.20
C VAL A 46 -12.91 -4.45 -20.84
N LEU A 47 -13.31 -3.39 -21.54
CA LEU A 47 -14.58 -2.69 -21.32
C LEU A 47 -15.80 -3.51 -21.73
N ASP A 48 -15.68 -4.36 -22.74
CA ASP A 48 -16.74 -5.28 -23.18
C ASP A 48 -17.06 -6.34 -22.10
N PHE A 49 -16.20 -6.56 -21.09
CA PHE A 49 -16.48 -7.42 -19.93
C PHE A 49 -17.25 -6.75 -18.80
N LEU A 50 -17.42 -5.42 -18.83
CA LEU A 50 -18.17 -4.73 -17.79
C LEU A 50 -19.68 -4.95 -17.96
N THR A 51 -20.37 -5.26 -16.87
CA THR A 51 -21.83 -5.40 -16.87
C THR A 51 -22.55 -4.06 -16.78
N VAL A 52 -21.85 -3.01 -16.32
CA VAL A 52 -22.37 -1.65 -16.17
C VAL A 52 -22.12 -0.79 -17.41
N LYS A 53 -22.78 0.38 -17.51
CA LYS A 53 -22.53 1.37 -18.57
C LYS A 53 -21.21 2.05 -18.35
N TRP A 54 -20.52 2.28 -19.46
CA TRP A 54 -19.23 2.92 -19.45
C TRP A 54 -19.14 3.95 -20.57
N ALA A 55 -18.35 5.00 -20.34
CA ALA A 55 -17.94 5.97 -21.33
C ALA A 55 -16.43 6.18 -21.27
N VAL A 56 -15.84 6.66 -22.37
CA VAL A 56 -14.41 6.96 -22.46
C VAL A 56 -14.22 8.42 -22.83
N THR A 57 -13.33 9.10 -22.13
CA THR A 57 -12.91 10.46 -22.43
C THR A 57 -11.40 10.64 -22.28
N TYR A 58 -10.90 11.81 -22.67
CA TYR A 58 -9.51 12.22 -22.47
C TYR A 58 -9.41 13.34 -21.44
N ALA A 59 -8.35 13.27 -20.66
CA ALA A 59 -7.92 14.34 -19.75
C ALA A 59 -7.45 15.59 -20.51
N VAL A 60 -6.83 15.41 -21.68
CA VAL A 60 -6.51 16.49 -22.62
C VAL A 60 -7.22 16.23 -23.94
N LYS A 61 -7.98 17.21 -24.45
CA LYS A 61 -8.92 16.99 -25.57
C LYS A 61 -8.28 16.93 -26.95
N CYS A 62 -7.07 17.45 -27.10
CA CYS A 62 -6.38 17.52 -28.39
C CYS A 62 -5.12 16.67 -28.41
N HIS A 63 -4.74 16.20 -29.59
CA HIS A 63 -3.47 15.52 -29.78
C HIS A 63 -2.30 16.51 -29.56
N PRO A 64 -1.34 16.22 -28.67
CA PRO A 64 -0.27 17.17 -28.32
C PRO A 64 0.79 17.35 -29.43
N GLY A 65 0.64 16.66 -30.55
CA GLY A 65 1.63 16.61 -31.62
C GLY A 65 2.75 15.62 -31.34
N VAL A 66 3.69 15.57 -32.28
CA VAL A 66 4.92 14.77 -32.17
C VAL A 66 6.12 15.68 -32.38
N SER A 67 7.24 15.36 -31.74
CA SER A 67 8.53 15.99 -31.99
C SER A 67 9.60 14.90 -32.12
N PRO A 68 10.67 15.10 -32.91
CA PRO A 68 11.77 14.15 -32.94
C PRO A 68 12.47 14.08 -31.59
N ASP A 69 12.76 12.86 -31.12
CA ASP A 69 13.60 12.62 -29.95
C ASP A 69 15.10 12.79 -30.29
N LYS A 70 15.97 12.49 -29.31
CA LYS A 70 17.44 12.57 -29.50
C LYS A 70 17.97 11.66 -30.61
N THR A 71 17.21 10.66 -31.03
CA THR A 71 17.55 9.71 -32.10
C THR A 71 16.91 10.09 -33.44
N GLY A 72 16.13 11.18 -33.50
CA GLY A 72 15.37 11.60 -34.67
C GLY A 72 14.04 10.88 -34.84
N LYS A 73 13.65 9.99 -33.92
CA LYS A 73 12.36 9.28 -33.96
C LYS A 73 11.26 10.19 -33.45
N GLU A 74 10.15 10.29 -34.17
CA GLU A 74 8.98 11.04 -33.70
C GLU A 74 8.41 10.42 -32.42
N VAL A 75 8.33 11.22 -31.36
CA VAL A 75 7.71 10.86 -30.08
C VAL A 75 6.57 11.81 -29.77
N LYS A 76 5.50 11.27 -29.18
CA LYS A 76 4.35 12.06 -28.75
C LYS A 76 4.78 13.10 -27.72
N ASN A 77 4.41 14.36 -27.95
CA ASN A 77 4.67 15.42 -27.00
C ASN A 77 3.88 15.20 -25.70
N LYS A 78 4.45 15.61 -24.57
CA LYS A 78 3.70 15.68 -23.31
C LYS A 78 2.99 17.04 -23.23
N PRO A 79 1.68 17.08 -22.97
CA PRO A 79 0.99 18.32 -22.61
C PRO A 79 1.68 19.02 -21.44
N SER A 80 1.75 20.35 -21.52
CA SER A 80 2.21 21.22 -20.44
C SER A 80 1.23 21.25 -19.28
N ALA A 81 1.69 21.72 -18.11
CA ALA A 81 0.84 21.91 -16.94
C ALA A 81 -0.34 22.86 -17.21
N ASP A 82 -0.10 23.94 -17.98
CA ASP A 82 -1.15 24.88 -18.36
C ASP A 82 -2.19 24.25 -19.29
N GLN A 83 -1.76 23.45 -20.28
CA GLN A 83 -2.68 22.72 -21.16
C GLN A 83 -3.54 21.72 -20.38
N MET A 84 -2.92 20.99 -19.44
CA MET A 84 -3.63 20.09 -18.54
C MET A 84 -4.64 20.83 -17.67
N ARG A 85 -4.27 22.00 -17.12
CA ARG A 85 -5.17 22.84 -16.31
C ARG A 85 -6.38 23.31 -17.13
N LEU A 86 -6.16 23.82 -18.33
CA LEU A 86 -7.22 24.30 -19.23
C LEU A 86 -8.18 23.17 -19.64
N CYS A 87 -7.66 21.97 -19.88
CA CYS A 87 -8.50 20.83 -20.25
C CYS A 87 -9.28 20.23 -19.06
N SER A 88 -8.92 20.58 -17.83
CA SER A 88 -9.59 20.02 -16.64
C SER A 88 -11.06 20.45 -16.56
N GLU A 89 -11.39 21.67 -16.99
CA GLU A 89 -12.78 22.17 -17.04
C GLU A 89 -13.67 21.31 -17.94
N TRP A 90 -13.19 20.99 -19.15
CA TRP A 90 -13.88 20.10 -20.09
C TRP A 90 -14.04 18.68 -19.56
N LEU A 91 -13.04 18.16 -18.85
CA LEU A 91 -13.18 16.86 -18.18
C LEU A 91 -14.27 16.92 -17.10
N MET A 92 -14.39 18.05 -16.38
CA MET A 92 -15.45 18.22 -15.39
C MET A 92 -16.84 18.36 -15.99
N GLU A 93 -16.97 18.93 -17.18
CA GLU A 93 -18.21 18.92 -17.95
C GLU A 93 -18.63 17.49 -18.31
N ASP A 94 -17.69 16.65 -18.77
CA ASP A 94 -17.97 15.24 -19.00
C ASP A 94 -18.43 14.53 -17.72
N VAL A 95 -17.75 14.76 -16.60
CA VAL A 95 -18.13 14.15 -15.30
C VAL A 95 -19.54 14.59 -14.89
N LYS A 96 -19.88 15.88 -15.05
CA LYS A 96 -21.23 16.40 -14.79
C LYS A 96 -22.28 15.81 -15.73
N LYS A 97 -21.94 15.63 -17.00
CA LYS A 97 -22.80 15.04 -18.03
C LYS A 97 -23.10 13.58 -17.71
N TYR A 98 -22.07 12.78 -17.44
CA TYR A 98 -22.18 11.34 -17.27
C TYR A 98 -22.63 10.92 -15.87
N LYS A 99 -22.38 11.75 -14.85
CA LYS A 99 -22.65 11.48 -13.43
C LYS A 99 -22.13 10.10 -12.97
N PRO A 100 -20.85 9.76 -13.24
CA PRO A 100 -20.33 8.44 -12.94
C PRO A 100 -20.27 8.17 -11.44
N SER A 101 -20.53 6.91 -11.07
CA SER A 101 -20.27 6.40 -9.72
C SER A 101 -18.80 6.04 -9.54
N VAL A 102 -18.13 5.67 -10.64
CA VAL A 102 -16.71 5.29 -10.67
C VAL A 102 -15.99 5.96 -11.83
N ILE A 103 -14.79 6.47 -11.57
CA ILE A 103 -13.88 7.00 -12.58
C ILE A 103 -12.61 6.16 -12.60
N VAL A 104 -12.21 5.68 -13.77
CA VAL A 104 -10.96 4.93 -13.96
C VAL A 104 -9.95 5.80 -14.72
N CYS A 105 -8.95 6.31 -14.01
CA CYS A 105 -7.87 7.12 -14.57
C CYS A 105 -6.72 6.25 -15.08
N LEU A 106 -6.53 6.22 -16.40
CA LEU A 106 -5.49 5.43 -17.07
C LEU A 106 -4.25 6.28 -17.36
N GLY A 107 -3.27 6.19 -16.46
CA GLY A 107 -2.00 6.90 -16.51
C GLY A 107 -1.95 8.14 -15.59
N GLU A 108 -0.72 8.61 -15.32
CA GLU A 108 -0.50 9.75 -14.42
C GLU A 108 -1.18 11.04 -14.89
N MET A 109 -1.25 11.26 -16.19
CA MET A 109 -1.87 12.47 -16.76
C MET A 109 -3.36 12.51 -16.46
N ALA A 110 -4.06 11.40 -16.68
CA ALA A 110 -5.49 11.29 -16.37
C ALA A 110 -5.75 11.52 -14.88
N MET A 111 -4.96 10.86 -14.03
CA MET A 111 -5.02 11.02 -12.59
C MET A 111 -4.79 12.48 -12.15
N LYS A 112 -3.72 13.13 -12.65
CA LYS A 112 -3.36 14.51 -12.30
C LYS A 112 -4.41 15.53 -12.72
N VAL A 113 -4.93 15.43 -13.95
CA VAL A 113 -5.96 16.35 -14.44
C VAL A 113 -7.26 16.19 -13.65
N PHE A 114 -7.67 14.95 -13.38
CA PHE A 114 -8.93 14.72 -12.66
C PHE A 114 -8.84 15.08 -11.17
N MET A 115 -7.77 14.65 -10.48
CA MET A 115 -7.61 14.81 -9.03
C MET A 115 -7.17 16.22 -8.61
N GLY A 116 -6.57 17.00 -9.51
CA GLY A 116 -6.13 18.37 -9.23
C GLY A 116 -5.09 18.45 -8.10
N GLY A 117 -5.31 19.36 -7.16
CA GLY A 117 -4.37 19.63 -6.04
C GLY A 117 -4.17 18.44 -5.08
N ASN A 118 -5.14 17.53 -5.01
CA ASN A 118 -5.12 16.36 -4.11
C ASN A 118 -4.57 15.10 -4.80
N CYS A 119 -3.90 15.26 -5.93
CA CYS A 119 -3.38 14.16 -6.71
C CYS A 119 -2.18 13.49 -6.03
N PRO A 120 -2.16 12.15 -5.89
CA PRO A 120 -0.96 11.42 -5.49
C PRO A 120 0.23 11.74 -6.40
N LYS A 121 1.45 11.79 -5.82
CA LYS A 121 2.68 12.16 -6.55
C LYS A 121 2.99 11.23 -7.75
N SER A 122 2.54 9.99 -7.71
CA SER A 122 2.74 8.98 -8.76
C SER A 122 1.62 7.92 -8.74
N LEU A 123 1.50 7.12 -9.81
CA LEU A 123 0.58 5.97 -9.83
C LEU A 123 0.88 4.97 -8.70
N LYS A 124 2.16 4.82 -8.31
CA LYS A 124 2.55 3.94 -7.20
C LYS A 124 2.05 4.49 -5.86
N ALA A 125 2.13 5.81 -5.66
CA ALA A 125 1.65 6.48 -4.45
C ALA A 125 0.12 6.51 -4.33
N ALA A 126 -0.59 6.46 -5.46
CA ALA A 126 -2.03 6.31 -5.49
C ALA A 126 -2.53 4.96 -4.95
N GLY A 127 -1.65 3.94 -4.92
CA GLY A 127 -1.98 2.62 -4.40
C GLY A 127 -2.95 1.84 -5.30
N LYS A 128 -3.53 0.77 -4.75
CA LYS A 128 -4.44 -0.14 -5.48
C LYS A 128 -5.91 0.01 -5.09
N GLY A 129 -6.22 0.89 -4.13
CA GLY A 129 -7.56 1.09 -3.59
C GLY A 129 -8.33 2.25 -4.24
N ARG A 130 -9.48 2.58 -3.64
CA ARG A 130 -10.29 3.74 -3.99
C ARG A 130 -9.61 5.03 -3.54
N LEU A 131 -9.59 6.00 -4.45
CA LEU A 131 -9.37 7.41 -4.17
C LEU A 131 -10.69 8.17 -4.29
N CYS A 132 -10.74 9.38 -3.73
CA CYS A 132 -11.85 10.31 -3.92
C CYS A 132 -11.29 11.71 -4.10
N ARG A 133 -12.03 12.55 -4.82
CA ARG A 133 -11.78 13.99 -4.81
C ARG A 133 -12.59 14.62 -3.68
N GLU A 134 -12.02 15.61 -2.99
CA GLU A 134 -12.64 16.22 -1.80
C GLU A 134 -14.02 16.84 -2.08
N ASP A 135 -14.20 17.44 -3.25
CA ASP A 135 -15.46 18.01 -3.71
C ASP A 135 -16.40 16.97 -4.36
N MET A 136 -15.95 15.71 -4.50
CA MET A 136 -16.73 14.60 -5.06
C MET A 136 -16.54 13.31 -4.24
N PRO A 137 -16.83 13.31 -2.93
CA PRO A 137 -16.54 12.18 -2.04
C PRO A 137 -17.36 10.93 -2.36
N SER A 138 -18.46 11.07 -3.11
CA SER A 138 -19.31 9.95 -3.54
C SER A 138 -18.79 9.25 -4.79
N VAL A 139 -17.87 9.86 -5.55
CA VAL A 139 -17.33 9.29 -6.80
C VAL A 139 -16.04 8.54 -6.48
N SER A 140 -16.03 7.24 -6.76
CA SER A 140 -14.84 6.41 -6.54
C SER A 140 -13.86 6.58 -7.69
N VAL A 141 -12.60 6.85 -7.40
CA VAL A 141 -11.55 7.01 -8.40
C VAL A 141 -10.58 5.85 -8.29
N LEU A 142 -10.40 5.12 -9.37
CA LEU A 142 -9.41 4.06 -9.51
C LEU A 142 -8.34 4.50 -10.49
N VAL A 143 -7.11 4.05 -10.28
CA VAL A 143 -5.98 4.38 -11.15
C VAL A 143 -5.32 3.12 -11.68
N SER A 144 -4.82 3.20 -12.91
CA SER A 144 -4.02 2.15 -13.53
C SER A 144 -3.04 2.73 -14.53
N LYS A 145 -2.08 1.93 -15.00
CA LYS A 145 -1.19 2.30 -16.11
C LYS A 145 -2.00 2.58 -17.38
N SER A 146 -1.49 3.48 -18.22
CA SER A 146 -2.05 3.73 -19.55
C SER A 146 -1.85 2.52 -20.48
N PRO A 147 -2.83 2.15 -21.32
CA PRO A 147 -2.67 1.05 -22.25
C PRO A 147 -1.72 1.42 -23.40
N GLY A 148 -1.37 2.72 -23.54
CA GLY A 148 -0.43 3.21 -24.53
C GLY A 148 0.99 2.64 -24.40
N ILE A 149 1.31 1.95 -23.29
CA ILE A 149 2.55 1.16 -23.20
C ILE A 149 2.63 0.10 -24.32
N LEU A 150 1.48 -0.44 -24.75
CA LEU A 150 1.36 -1.41 -25.84
C LEU A 150 1.72 -0.81 -27.21
N ASP A 151 1.70 0.51 -27.35
CA ASP A 151 2.01 1.17 -28.61
C ASP A 151 3.52 1.29 -28.86
N SER A 152 4.34 1.00 -27.85
CA SER A 152 5.81 1.13 -27.93
C SER A 152 6.51 0.08 -28.82
N GLY A 153 5.79 -0.96 -29.28
CA GLY A 153 6.31 -1.99 -30.19
C GLY A 153 7.30 -2.99 -29.58
N ASN A 154 7.81 -2.73 -28.38
CA ASN A 154 8.79 -3.58 -27.66
C ASN A 154 8.28 -3.97 -26.26
N VAL A 155 6.99 -4.29 -26.13
CA VAL A 155 6.45 -4.77 -24.85
C VAL A 155 6.81 -6.24 -24.69
N SER A 156 7.52 -6.55 -23.60
CA SER A 156 7.79 -7.95 -23.26
C SER A 156 6.50 -8.67 -22.89
N ASP A 157 6.44 -9.99 -23.12
CA ASP A 157 5.28 -10.81 -22.72
C ASP A 157 4.93 -10.59 -21.25
N LYS A 158 5.95 -10.50 -20.39
CA LYS A 158 5.76 -10.18 -18.96
C LYS A 158 5.05 -8.84 -18.75
N ALA A 159 5.52 -7.77 -19.40
CA ALA A 159 4.90 -6.45 -19.24
C ALA A 159 3.46 -6.41 -19.79
N TYR A 160 3.16 -7.20 -20.83
CA TYR A 160 1.80 -7.39 -21.32
C TYR A 160 0.93 -8.12 -20.29
N GLN A 161 1.40 -9.25 -19.76
CA GLN A 161 0.66 -10.02 -18.74
C GLN A 161 0.43 -9.19 -17.46
N ASP A 162 1.44 -8.46 -16.99
CA ASP A 162 1.33 -7.55 -15.85
C ASP A 162 0.22 -6.50 -16.08
N LEU A 163 0.12 -5.96 -17.31
CA LEU A 163 -0.93 -4.99 -17.67
C LEU A 163 -2.32 -5.64 -17.72
N VAL A 164 -2.43 -6.84 -18.31
CA VAL A 164 -3.68 -7.60 -18.38
C VAL A 164 -4.22 -7.87 -16.98
N GLU A 165 -3.36 -8.33 -16.06
CA GLU A 165 -3.76 -8.64 -14.69
C GLU A 165 -4.13 -7.37 -13.91
N GLU A 166 -3.37 -6.28 -14.11
CA GLU A 166 -3.70 -4.98 -13.53
C GLU A 166 -5.08 -4.47 -14.00
N TYR A 167 -5.38 -4.60 -15.30
CA TYR A 167 -6.64 -4.16 -15.88
C TYR A 167 -7.80 -5.03 -15.44
N ARG A 168 -7.63 -6.36 -15.45
CA ARG A 168 -8.63 -7.28 -14.92
C ARG A 168 -9.00 -6.90 -13.49
N ARG A 169 -8.00 -6.64 -12.65
CA ARG A 169 -8.19 -6.20 -11.26
C ARG A 169 -8.96 -4.88 -11.16
N VAL A 170 -8.46 -3.82 -11.82
CA VAL A 170 -9.02 -2.47 -11.71
C VAL A 170 -10.44 -2.41 -12.26
N PHE A 171 -10.70 -3.03 -13.41
CA PHE A 171 -12.02 -3.00 -14.04
C PHE A 171 -13.02 -3.93 -13.37
N SER A 172 -12.60 -5.06 -12.80
CA SER A 172 -13.47 -5.88 -11.93
C SER A 172 -13.90 -5.09 -10.69
N LEU A 173 -12.96 -4.38 -10.07
CA LEU A 173 -13.26 -3.50 -8.94
C LEU A 173 -14.19 -2.35 -9.35
N ALA A 174 -13.94 -1.71 -10.49
CA ALA A 174 -14.79 -0.64 -11.01
C ALA A 174 -16.24 -1.13 -11.21
N ASN A 175 -16.40 -2.28 -11.84
CA ASN A 175 -17.72 -2.90 -12.07
C ASN A 175 -18.42 -3.21 -10.75
N LYS A 176 -17.71 -3.80 -9.79
CA LYS A 176 -18.26 -4.15 -8.49
C LYS A 176 -18.70 -2.91 -7.71
N ILE A 177 -17.89 -1.85 -7.68
CA ILE A 177 -18.26 -0.57 -7.03
C ILE A 177 -19.46 0.06 -7.73
N ALA A 178 -19.52 0.02 -9.05
CA ALA A 178 -20.63 0.57 -9.81
C ALA A 178 -21.96 -0.18 -9.54
N VAL A 179 -21.92 -1.50 -9.31
CA VAL A 179 -23.10 -2.32 -9.03
C VAL A 179 -23.51 -2.27 -7.56
N GLU A 180 -22.54 -2.46 -6.65
CA GLU A 180 -22.80 -2.69 -5.22
C GLU A 180 -22.61 -1.41 -4.38
N GLY A 181 -22.01 -0.37 -4.96
CA GLY A 181 -21.50 0.77 -4.22
C GLY A 181 -20.14 0.50 -3.57
N TRP A 182 -19.51 1.57 -3.07
CA TRP A 182 -18.37 1.43 -2.17
C TRP A 182 -18.85 1.46 -0.73
N SER A 183 -18.57 0.41 0.03
CA SER A 183 -18.80 0.40 1.48
C SER A 183 -17.49 0.24 2.22
N GLU A 184 -17.14 1.22 3.04
CA GLU A 184 -16.15 0.99 4.08
C GLU A 184 -16.77 0.09 5.14
N VAL A 185 -16.14 -1.05 5.39
CA VAL A 185 -16.60 -1.97 6.42
C VAL A 185 -16.07 -1.45 7.76
N PRO A 186 -16.95 -0.98 8.66
CA PRO A 186 -16.50 -0.56 9.99
C PRO A 186 -15.90 -1.76 10.71
N ILE A 187 -14.82 -1.52 11.44
CA ILE A 187 -14.15 -2.54 12.24
C ILE A 187 -14.45 -2.23 13.71
N ASP A 188 -15.03 -3.19 14.42
CA ASP A 188 -15.21 -3.13 15.86
C ASP A 188 -13.87 -3.48 16.53
N TRP A 189 -13.13 -2.46 16.93
CA TRP A 189 -11.81 -2.64 17.52
C TRP A 189 -11.54 -1.74 18.73
N GLU A 190 -10.62 -2.19 19.58
CA GLU A 190 -10.16 -1.43 20.74
C GLU A 190 -8.64 -1.54 20.93
N LEU A 191 -8.03 -0.44 21.40
CA LEU A 191 -6.62 -0.40 21.83
C LEU A 191 -6.56 -0.49 23.36
N ILE A 192 -5.85 -1.49 23.87
CA ILE A 192 -5.70 -1.72 25.31
C ILE A 192 -4.28 -1.38 25.75
N LEU A 193 -4.20 -0.55 26.79
CA LEU A 193 -2.95 -0.09 27.40
C LEU A 193 -2.74 -0.63 28.82
N ASP A 194 -3.78 -1.14 29.49
CA ASP A 194 -3.68 -1.75 30.81
C ASP A 194 -3.57 -3.29 30.71
N PRO A 195 -2.49 -3.91 31.26
CA PRO A 195 -2.36 -5.36 31.32
C PRO A 195 -3.54 -6.08 31.98
N LYS A 196 -4.16 -5.50 33.02
CA LYS A 196 -5.27 -6.16 33.72
C LYS A 196 -6.52 -6.24 32.85
N GLU A 197 -6.83 -5.14 32.17
CA GLU A 197 -7.90 -5.08 31.20
C GLU A 197 -7.65 -6.06 30.03
N ALA A 198 -6.43 -6.07 29.49
CA ALA A 198 -6.06 -6.97 28.40
C ALA A 198 -6.23 -8.45 28.79
N LEU A 199 -5.79 -8.83 30.00
CA LEU A 199 -5.96 -10.19 30.52
C LEU A 199 -7.44 -10.56 30.72
N ALA A 200 -8.23 -9.65 31.28
CA ALA A 200 -9.66 -9.87 31.50
C ALA A 200 -10.40 -10.10 30.18
N LYS A 201 -10.12 -9.28 29.16
CA LYS A 201 -10.72 -9.42 27.82
C LYS A 201 -10.23 -10.65 27.09
N ALA A 202 -8.94 -10.98 27.15
CA ALA A 202 -8.41 -12.22 26.58
C ALA A 202 -9.10 -13.47 27.16
N LYS A 203 -9.32 -13.50 28.48
CA LYS A 203 -10.07 -14.59 29.14
C LYS A 203 -11.55 -14.63 28.77
N ALA A 204 -12.13 -13.50 28.38
CA ALA A 204 -13.53 -13.41 27.96
C ALA A 204 -13.76 -13.86 26.51
N ILE A 205 -12.71 -14.09 25.71
CA ILE A 205 -12.84 -14.63 24.35
C ILE A 205 -13.27 -16.09 24.44
N THR A 206 -14.51 -16.38 24.04
CA THR A 206 -15.07 -17.73 23.98
C THR A 206 -14.90 -18.41 22.63
N ALA A 207 -14.31 -17.74 21.64
CA ALA A 207 -14.09 -18.30 20.32
C ALA A 207 -12.96 -19.35 20.36
N ASP A 208 -13.19 -20.46 19.67
CA ASP A 208 -12.19 -21.53 19.50
C ASP A 208 -11.11 -21.16 18.48
N GLU A 209 -11.40 -20.20 17.59
CA GLU A 209 -10.47 -19.71 16.58
C GLU A 209 -10.17 -18.22 16.78
N VAL A 210 -8.90 -17.85 16.65
CA VAL A 210 -8.42 -16.47 16.72
C VAL A 210 -7.47 -16.17 15.57
N PHE A 211 -7.49 -14.93 15.10
CA PHE A 211 -6.64 -14.41 14.03
C PHE A 211 -5.70 -13.38 14.60
N VAL A 212 -4.41 -13.57 14.43
CA VAL A 212 -3.40 -12.72 15.08
C VAL A 212 -2.46 -12.10 14.07
N ASP A 213 -1.96 -10.94 14.45
CA ASP A 213 -0.95 -10.18 13.72
C ASP A 213 -0.07 -9.45 14.72
N VAL A 214 1.18 -9.20 14.33
CA VAL A 214 2.17 -8.57 15.19
C VAL A 214 2.84 -7.43 14.45
N GLU A 215 2.74 -6.23 15.02
CA GLU A 215 3.46 -5.08 14.50
C GLU A 215 4.74 -4.85 15.29
N THR A 216 5.85 -4.79 14.58
CA THR A 216 7.17 -4.46 15.14
C THR A 216 7.76 -3.25 14.44
N SER A 217 8.70 -2.59 15.10
CA SER A 217 9.48 -1.54 14.47
C SER A 217 10.36 -2.11 13.36
N GLN A 218 10.06 -1.76 12.12
CA GLN A 218 10.89 -2.07 10.97
C GLN A 218 11.27 -0.78 10.24
N PRO A 219 12.56 -0.60 9.87
CA PRO A 219 12.98 0.53 9.06
C PRO A 219 12.26 0.51 7.71
N TYR A 220 11.48 1.55 7.42
CA TYR A 220 10.67 1.62 6.18
C TYR A 220 11.55 1.80 4.94
N LYS A 221 12.71 2.45 5.08
CA LYS A 221 13.69 2.71 4.01
C LYS A 221 15.11 2.70 4.61
N GLY A 222 16.08 2.23 3.82
CA GLY A 222 17.49 2.11 4.23
C GLY A 222 18.18 0.95 3.50
N GLU A 223 19.48 1.07 3.26
CA GLU A 223 20.30 0.03 2.62
C GLU A 223 20.52 -1.19 3.53
N ASN A 224 20.32 -1.02 4.83
CA ASN A 224 20.49 -2.08 5.82
C ASN A 224 19.30 -3.06 5.81
N GLN A 225 19.36 -4.05 4.92
CA GLN A 225 18.36 -5.13 4.86
C GLN A 225 18.31 -5.95 6.15
N ASP A 226 19.42 -6.07 6.88
CA ASP A 226 19.49 -6.82 8.15
C ASP A 226 18.62 -6.15 9.23
N ALA A 227 18.44 -4.83 9.17
CA ALA A 227 17.59 -4.11 10.11
C ALA A 227 16.09 -4.41 9.95
N ARG A 228 15.67 -5.09 8.88
CA ARG A 228 14.27 -5.49 8.64
C ARG A 228 13.90 -6.82 9.27
N THR A 229 14.87 -7.61 9.74
CA THR A 229 14.55 -8.89 10.37
C THR A 229 13.99 -8.69 11.78
N ILE A 230 13.03 -9.54 12.16
CA ILE A 230 12.56 -9.63 13.54
C ILE A 230 13.62 -10.17 14.48
N TRP A 231 14.87 -10.38 14.07
CA TRP A 231 15.99 -10.69 14.95
C TRP A 231 16.94 -9.51 15.18
N HIS A 232 16.76 -8.40 14.46
CA HIS A 232 17.59 -7.22 14.62
C HIS A 232 17.44 -6.64 16.05
N PRO A 233 18.53 -6.30 16.77
CA PRO A 233 18.46 -5.82 18.16
C PRO A 233 17.51 -4.62 18.38
N ASP A 234 17.42 -3.74 17.37
CA ASP A 234 16.59 -2.54 17.42
C ASP A 234 15.13 -2.76 17.06
N CYS A 235 14.80 -3.92 16.50
CA CYS A 235 13.41 -4.30 16.25
C CYS A 235 12.69 -4.54 17.58
N LYS A 236 11.70 -3.70 17.89
CA LYS A 236 10.87 -3.78 19.09
C LYS A 236 9.44 -4.10 18.69
N LEU A 237 8.78 -4.92 19.50
CA LEU A 237 7.35 -5.12 19.40
C LEU A 237 6.61 -3.81 19.74
N ILE A 238 5.60 -3.47 18.94
CA ILE A 238 4.75 -2.29 19.11
C ILE A 238 3.40 -2.70 19.68
N CYS A 239 2.73 -3.65 19.02
CA CYS A 239 1.45 -4.18 19.47
C CYS A 239 1.16 -5.55 18.87
N VAL A 240 0.22 -6.26 19.46
CA VAL A 240 -0.34 -7.52 18.94
C VAL A 240 -1.84 -7.30 18.78
N SER A 241 -2.36 -7.65 17.60
CA SER A 241 -3.80 -7.65 17.36
C SER A 241 -4.33 -9.07 17.37
N THR A 242 -5.53 -9.23 17.90
CA THR A 242 -6.30 -10.47 17.86
C THR A 242 -7.72 -10.18 17.40
N THR A 243 -8.15 -10.81 16.31
CA THR A 243 -9.53 -10.80 15.84
C THR A 243 -10.19 -12.15 16.07
N TRP A 244 -11.47 -12.17 16.42
CA TRP A 244 -12.28 -13.38 16.46
C TRP A 244 -13.70 -13.11 15.97
N LYS A 245 -14.41 -14.17 15.58
CA LYS A 245 -15.83 -14.12 15.27
C LYS A 245 -16.64 -14.42 16.53
N THR A 246 -17.56 -13.54 16.85
CA THR A 246 -18.48 -13.65 18.00
C THR A 246 -19.67 -14.55 17.66
N VAL A 247 -20.42 -14.95 18.70
CA VAL A 247 -21.61 -15.80 18.55
C VAL A 247 -22.73 -15.15 17.74
N ASP A 248 -22.77 -13.81 17.65
CA ASP A 248 -23.71 -13.04 16.82
C ASP A 248 -23.17 -12.73 15.41
N ASP A 249 -22.21 -13.53 14.94
CA ASP A 249 -21.60 -13.46 13.61
C ASP A 249 -20.83 -12.16 13.31
N LYS A 250 -20.48 -11.39 14.33
CA LYS A 250 -19.67 -10.17 14.19
C LYS A 250 -18.20 -10.43 14.43
N TYR A 251 -17.34 -9.65 13.80
CA TYR A 251 -15.91 -9.63 14.08
C TYR A 251 -15.60 -8.62 15.18
N LYS A 252 -14.82 -9.03 16.17
CA LYS A 252 -14.25 -8.13 17.17
C LYS A 252 -12.74 -8.22 17.14
N THR A 253 -12.10 -7.07 17.31
CA THR A 253 -10.65 -6.95 17.26
C THR A 253 -10.13 -6.27 18.51
N MET A 254 -9.14 -6.88 19.14
CA MET A 254 -8.46 -6.32 20.29
C MET A 254 -6.99 -6.11 19.95
N VAL A 255 -6.50 -4.89 20.13
CA VAL A 255 -5.09 -4.56 19.94
C VAL A 255 -4.47 -4.24 21.28
N VAL A 256 -3.48 -5.01 21.67
CA VAL A 256 -2.79 -4.84 22.95
C VAL A 256 -1.43 -4.21 22.69
N ALA A 257 -1.20 -3.05 23.28
CA ALA A 257 0.09 -2.36 23.17
C ALA A 257 1.20 -3.18 23.85
N ARG A 258 2.45 -2.98 23.42
CA ARG A 258 3.61 -3.69 23.95
C ARG A 258 3.69 -3.62 25.47
N GLU A 259 3.44 -2.44 26.05
CA GLU A 259 3.53 -2.16 27.48
C GLU A 259 2.47 -2.92 28.28
N ALA A 260 1.31 -3.20 27.65
CA ALA A 260 0.24 -3.97 28.25
C ALA A 260 0.46 -5.49 28.16
N MET A 261 1.31 -5.95 27.23
CA MET A 261 1.40 -7.36 26.89
C MET A 261 2.28 -8.17 27.85
N THR A 262 1.73 -9.29 28.33
CA THR A 262 2.38 -10.24 29.24
C THR A 262 2.25 -11.68 28.72
N LEU A 263 3.06 -12.59 29.27
CA LEU A 263 2.95 -14.02 28.97
C LEU A 263 1.56 -14.59 29.30
N GLU A 264 0.96 -14.16 30.41
CA GLU A 264 -0.38 -14.60 30.82
C GLU A 264 -1.46 -14.19 29.81
N ILE A 265 -1.35 -13.00 29.23
CA ILE A 265 -2.26 -12.53 28.18
C ILE A 265 -2.11 -13.41 26.94
N MET A 266 -0.87 -13.71 26.53
CA MET A 266 -0.62 -14.58 25.38
C MET A 266 -1.18 -16.00 25.58
N ILE A 267 -1.01 -16.57 26.77
CA ILE A 267 -1.62 -17.87 27.12
C ILE A 267 -3.14 -17.76 27.07
N ALA A 268 -3.72 -16.69 27.61
CA ALA A 268 -5.17 -16.49 27.59
C ALA A 268 -5.72 -16.30 26.17
N LEU A 269 -4.95 -15.67 25.27
CA LEU A 269 -5.31 -15.43 23.87
C LEU A 269 -5.23 -16.69 23.00
N LEU A 270 -4.16 -17.48 23.15
CA LEU A 270 -3.82 -18.56 22.22
C LEU A 270 -4.06 -19.96 22.77
N GLY A 271 -4.02 -20.11 24.09
CA GLY A 271 -4.13 -21.41 24.76
C GLY A 271 -5.45 -22.10 24.41
N ASN A 272 -5.36 -23.38 24.03
CA ASN A 272 -6.50 -24.24 23.64
C ASN A 272 -7.35 -23.68 22.49
N ARG A 273 -6.75 -22.90 21.58
CA ARG A 273 -7.44 -22.34 20.40
C ARG A 273 -6.68 -22.66 19.12
N THR A 274 -7.39 -22.58 18.01
CA THR A 274 -6.78 -22.54 16.67
C THR A 274 -6.34 -21.11 16.37
N MET A 275 -5.04 -20.92 16.19
CA MET A 275 -4.44 -19.65 15.82
C MET A 275 -4.27 -19.57 14.31
N TRP A 276 -4.83 -18.53 13.71
CA TRP A 276 -4.58 -18.15 12.32
C TRP A 276 -3.68 -16.93 12.25
N ALA A 277 -2.79 -16.92 11.27
CA ALA A 277 -2.03 -15.74 10.92
C ALA A 277 -1.89 -15.63 9.39
N HIS A 278 -1.56 -14.46 8.87
CA HIS A 278 -1.29 -14.33 7.43
C HIS A 278 0.14 -14.74 7.07
N ASN A 279 1.10 -14.62 7.98
CA ASN A 279 2.46 -15.07 7.76
C ASN A 279 2.97 -15.77 9.01
N LEU A 280 2.44 -16.98 9.26
CA LEU A 280 2.58 -17.67 10.54
C LEU A 280 4.05 -17.82 10.98
N LEU A 281 4.98 -17.95 10.03
CA LEU A 281 6.41 -17.96 10.31
C LEU A 281 6.87 -16.69 11.04
N TYR A 282 6.43 -15.52 10.56
CA TYR A 282 6.76 -14.22 11.14
C TYR A 282 6.11 -14.05 12.52
N GLU A 283 4.82 -14.32 12.66
CA GLU A 283 4.12 -14.22 13.96
C GLU A 283 4.70 -15.19 14.99
N ALA A 284 5.00 -16.44 14.61
CA ALA A 284 5.62 -17.42 15.50
C ALA A 284 7.02 -16.98 15.97
N ALA A 285 7.84 -16.44 15.06
CA ALA A 285 9.15 -15.88 15.40
C ALA A 285 9.02 -14.67 16.33
N ALA A 286 8.03 -13.81 16.11
CA ALA A 286 7.74 -12.66 16.97
C ALA A 286 7.39 -13.09 18.38
N PHE A 287 6.46 -14.04 18.53
CA PHE A 287 6.02 -14.51 19.83
C PHE A 287 7.13 -15.23 20.59
N TRP A 288 7.97 -15.99 19.89
CA TRP A 288 9.16 -16.55 20.50
C TRP A 288 10.12 -15.46 20.99
N ARG A 289 10.48 -14.50 20.13
CA ARG A 289 11.46 -13.46 20.47
C ARG A 289 11.03 -12.62 21.67
N TYR A 290 9.78 -12.15 21.68
CA TYR A 290 9.34 -11.16 22.66
C TYR A 290 8.73 -11.75 23.92
N PHE A 291 8.27 -13.01 23.88
CA PHE A 291 7.60 -13.65 25.02
C PHE A 291 8.18 -15.02 25.40
N GLY A 292 9.10 -15.60 24.62
CA GLY A 292 9.64 -16.94 24.86
C GLY A 292 8.60 -18.05 24.61
N ILE A 293 7.57 -17.77 23.82
CA ILE A 293 6.44 -18.69 23.61
C ILE A 293 6.65 -19.47 22.32
N ASN A 294 6.56 -20.80 22.41
CA ASN A 294 6.37 -21.64 21.23
C ASN A 294 4.87 -21.77 20.93
N VAL A 295 4.37 -21.02 19.96
CA VAL A 295 2.92 -21.05 19.63
C VAL A 295 2.43 -22.41 19.17
N PHE A 296 3.30 -23.23 18.58
CA PHE A 296 2.95 -24.60 18.16
C PHE A 296 2.72 -25.56 19.33
N GLU A 297 3.21 -25.22 20.53
CA GLU A 297 2.95 -25.97 21.77
C GLU A 297 1.81 -25.35 22.59
N LEU A 298 1.52 -24.07 22.39
CA LEU A 298 0.51 -23.33 23.14
C LEU A 298 -0.88 -23.41 22.52
N ALA A 299 -0.99 -23.19 21.21
CA ALA A 299 -2.23 -23.27 20.47
C ALA A 299 -2.57 -24.74 20.17
N THR A 300 -3.87 -25.05 20.04
CA THR A 300 -4.32 -26.38 19.61
C THR A 300 -3.90 -26.66 18.17
N GLU A 301 -3.96 -25.64 17.32
CA GLU A 301 -3.50 -25.69 15.95
C GLU A 301 -3.02 -24.31 15.49
N CYS A 302 -1.99 -24.26 14.64
CA CYS A 302 -1.51 -23.04 14.01
C CYS A 302 -1.68 -23.13 12.49
N LEU A 303 -2.34 -22.13 11.90
CA LEU A 303 -2.72 -22.12 10.48
C LEU A 303 -2.29 -20.82 9.80
N ASP A 304 -1.88 -20.96 8.53
CA ASP A 304 -1.29 -19.87 7.74
C ASP A 304 -2.18 -19.58 6.52
N SER A 305 -2.81 -18.42 6.49
CA SER A 305 -3.73 -18.05 5.40
C SER A 305 -3.02 -17.75 4.07
N LEU A 306 -1.75 -17.33 4.09
CA LEU A 306 -0.95 -17.13 2.89
C LEU A 306 -0.66 -18.48 2.22
N LEU A 307 -0.20 -19.47 2.99
CA LEU A 307 0.02 -20.82 2.48
C LEU A 307 -1.29 -21.49 2.04
N TYR A 308 -2.37 -21.29 2.80
CA TYR A 308 -3.68 -21.83 2.46
C TYR A 308 -4.18 -21.30 1.11
N ASN A 309 -3.92 -20.02 0.81
CA ASN A 309 -4.24 -19.43 -0.49
C ASN A 309 -3.32 -19.93 -1.61
N TYR A 310 -2.03 -20.12 -1.33
CA TYR A 310 -1.01 -20.45 -2.32
C TYR A 310 -1.04 -21.91 -2.79
N LEU A 311 -1.33 -22.85 -1.89
CA LEU A 311 -1.23 -24.29 -2.20
C LEU A 311 -2.20 -24.81 -3.28
N PRO A 312 -3.45 -24.33 -3.37
CA PRO A 312 -4.36 -24.74 -4.44
C PRO A 312 -3.97 -24.24 -5.84
N ASP A 313 -3.19 -23.16 -5.93
CA ASP A 313 -2.77 -22.57 -7.20
C ASP A 313 -1.44 -21.79 -7.05
N GLN A 314 -0.34 -22.45 -7.40
CA GLN A 314 1.00 -21.86 -7.35
C GLN A 314 1.24 -20.81 -8.45
N ASN A 315 0.35 -20.68 -9.43
CA ASN A 315 0.46 -19.65 -10.48
C ASN A 315 -0.09 -18.29 -10.02
N VAL A 316 -0.73 -18.22 -8.83
CA VAL A 316 -1.22 -16.96 -8.29
C VAL A 316 -0.05 -16.04 -7.97
N GLN A 317 0.08 -14.96 -8.75
CA GLN A 317 1.14 -13.97 -8.57
C GLN A 317 0.87 -13.00 -7.40
N VAL A 318 -0.39 -12.92 -6.97
CA VAL A 318 -0.88 -11.93 -6.01
C VAL A 318 -1.29 -12.62 -4.71
N ASN A 319 -0.38 -12.64 -3.74
CA ASN A 319 -0.57 -13.35 -2.46
C ASN A 319 -0.58 -12.45 -1.24
N ALA A 320 -0.28 -11.16 -1.39
CA ALA A 320 -0.31 -10.23 -0.27
C ALA A 320 -1.75 -10.08 0.25
N LEU A 321 -1.94 -10.15 1.58
CA LEU A 321 -3.24 -9.97 2.25
C LEU A 321 -4.06 -8.82 1.67
N LYS A 322 -3.42 -7.66 1.54
CA LYS A 322 -4.03 -6.41 1.06
C LYS A 322 -4.61 -6.60 -0.34
N ASP A 323 -3.86 -7.21 -1.24
CA ASP A 323 -4.33 -7.45 -2.60
C ASP A 323 -5.46 -8.47 -2.66
N LEU A 324 -5.37 -9.55 -1.89
CA LEU A 324 -6.42 -10.56 -1.79
C LEU A 324 -7.73 -9.95 -1.28
N CYS A 325 -7.67 -9.12 -0.25
CA CYS A 325 -8.82 -8.48 0.35
C CYS A 325 -9.41 -7.35 -0.53
N VAL A 326 -8.57 -6.54 -1.19
CA VAL A 326 -9.03 -5.56 -2.18
C VAL A 326 -9.84 -6.27 -3.27
N ASN A 327 -9.36 -7.42 -3.76
CA ASN A 327 -10.03 -8.18 -4.81
C ASN A 327 -11.32 -8.84 -4.31
N ALA A 328 -11.30 -9.47 -3.14
CA ALA A 328 -12.46 -10.19 -2.62
C ALA A 328 -13.56 -9.25 -2.11
N PHE A 329 -13.18 -8.20 -1.39
CA PHE A 329 -14.11 -7.37 -0.62
C PHE A 329 -14.29 -5.96 -1.18
N SER A 330 -13.57 -5.57 -2.23
CA SER A 330 -13.62 -4.20 -2.75
C SER A 330 -13.30 -3.17 -1.67
N THR A 331 -12.31 -3.46 -0.83
CA THR A 331 -11.84 -2.57 0.23
C THR A 331 -10.66 -1.72 -0.25
N SER A 332 -10.36 -0.65 0.47
CA SER A 332 -9.18 0.20 0.23
C SER A 332 -7.91 -0.52 0.65
N ASP A 333 -6.77 -0.17 0.05
CA ASP A 333 -5.47 -0.55 0.59
C ASP A 333 -5.21 0.23 1.89
N TRP A 334 -5.56 -0.39 3.02
CA TRP A 334 -5.47 0.22 4.34
C TRP A 334 -4.02 0.41 4.83
N SER A 335 -3.02 -0.07 4.10
CA SER A 335 -1.61 0.26 4.37
C SER A 335 -1.22 1.67 3.89
N GLN A 336 -1.98 2.26 2.96
CA GLN A 336 -1.64 3.57 2.37
C GLN A 336 -1.58 4.70 3.42
N PRO A 337 -2.55 4.85 4.35
CA PRO A 337 -2.47 5.90 5.37
C PRO A 337 -1.20 5.80 6.22
N ILE A 338 -0.74 4.60 6.55
CA ILE A 338 0.52 4.39 7.29
C ILE A 338 1.71 4.77 6.43
N LYS A 339 1.78 4.29 5.19
CA LYS A 339 2.87 4.61 4.24
C LYS A 339 3.02 6.12 4.03
N ILE A 340 1.92 6.83 3.81
CA ILE A 340 1.91 8.29 3.67
C ILE A 340 2.49 8.96 4.91
N SER A 341 2.08 8.52 6.10
CA SER A 341 2.58 9.08 7.37
C SER A 341 4.07 8.89 7.56
N ILE A 342 4.59 7.71 7.20
CA ILE A 342 6.01 7.43 7.27
C ILE A 342 6.78 8.31 6.27
N GLU A 343 6.24 8.53 5.07
CA GLU A 343 6.88 9.39 4.08
C GLU A 343 6.87 10.87 4.46
N GLU A 344 5.79 11.34 5.10
CA GLU A 344 5.70 12.69 5.66
C GLU A 344 6.74 12.88 6.78
N LEU A 345 6.80 11.94 7.74
CA LEU A 345 7.82 11.97 8.80
C LEU A 345 9.24 11.92 8.24
N TYR A 346 9.48 11.06 7.25
CA TYR A 346 10.80 10.94 6.63
C TYR A 346 11.21 12.24 5.92
N THR A 347 10.27 12.90 5.26
CA THR A 347 10.51 14.21 4.62
C THR A 347 10.89 15.25 5.66
N LEU A 348 10.15 15.35 6.77
CA LEU A 348 10.46 16.26 7.86
C LEU A 348 11.84 15.99 8.48
N TRP A 349 12.20 14.72 8.65
CA TRP A 349 13.50 14.33 9.18
C TRP A 349 14.65 14.63 8.23
N GLU A 350 14.49 14.41 6.92
CA GLU A 350 15.51 14.78 5.94
C GLU A 350 15.71 16.30 5.88
N GLU A 351 14.64 17.08 6.00
CA GLU A 351 14.72 18.54 6.10
C GLU A 351 15.49 18.97 7.36
N GLN A 352 15.19 18.37 8.51
CA GLN A 352 15.91 18.61 9.76
C GLN A 352 17.38 18.18 9.68
N ALA A 353 17.67 16.99 9.15
CA ALA A 353 19.03 16.47 8.96
C ALA A 353 19.82 17.36 7.99
N SER A 354 19.19 17.81 6.91
CA SER A 354 19.78 18.76 5.96
C SER A 354 20.12 20.09 6.64
N SER A 355 19.24 20.61 7.50
CA SER A 355 19.47 21.81 8.29
C SER A 355 20.66 21.63 9.25
N ILE A 356 20.71 20.53 10.01
CA ILE A 356 21.81 20.20 10.92
C ILE A 356 23.15 20.05 10.16
N ARG A 357 23.15 19.36 9.02
CA ARG A 357 24.36 19.19 8.18
C ARG A 357 24.88 20.54 7.67
N LYS A 358 23.99 21.43 7.22
CA LYS A 358 24.34 22.79 6.80
C LYS A 358 24.94 23.59 7.97
N GLU A 359 24.30 23.55 9.13
CA GLU A 359 24.76 24.26 10.32
C GLU A 359 26.09 23.70 10.85
N SER A 360 26.25 22.38 10.92
CA SER A 360 27.52 21.74 11.31
C SER A 360 28.66 22.13 10.37
N SER A 361 28.44 22.05 9.06
CA SER A 361 29.45 22.47 8.07
C SER A 361 29.77 23.97 8.17
N ARG A 362 28.77 24.79 8.49
CA ARG A 362 28.93 26.23 8.73
C ARG A 362 29.82 26.50 9.95
N ARG A 363 29.53 25.83 11.08
CA ARG A 363 30.31 25.91 12.32
C ARG A 363 31.74 25.41 12.15
N GLU A 364 31.94 24.29 11.47
CA GLU A 364 33.27 23.75 11.14
C GLU A 364 34.11 24.75 10.34
N LYS A 365 33.52 25.43 9.34
CA LYS A 365 34.21 26.47 8.57
C LYS A 365 34.59 27.67 9.41
N VAL A 366 33.75 28.07 10.37
CA VAL A 366 34.06 29.17 11.29
C VAL A 366 35.19 28.77 12.24
N LEU A 367 35.11 27.59 12.86
CA LEU A 367 36.17 27.07 13.74
C LEU A 367 37.51 26.93 13.00
N ALA A 368 37.49 26.45 11.76
CA ALA A 368 38.70 26.36 10.92
C ALA A 368 39.31 27.74 10.61
N LYS A 369 38.50 28.79 10.44
CA LYS A 369 39.01 30.17 10.29
C LYS A 369 39.68 30.68 11.57
N ILE A 370 39.06 30.44 12.73
CA ILE A 370 39.62 30.82 14.03
C ILE A 370 40.96 30.13 14.25
N ALA A 371 41.02 28.81 14.01
CA ALA A 371 42.25 28.03 14.11
C ALA A 371 43.37 28.55 13.18
N ALA A 372 43.01 29.13 12.04
CA ALA A 372 43.94 29.76 11.10
C ALA A 372 44.27 31.24 11.43
N GLY A 373 43.87 31.76 12.59
CA GLY A 373 44.10 33.16 12.99
C GLY A 373 43.28 34.19 12.19
N LYS A 374 42.22 33.75 11.50
CA LYS A 374 41.35 34.62 10.69
C LYS A 374 40.08 34.99 11.47
N LYS A 375 39.51 36.17 11.16
CA LYS A 375 38.23 36.59 11.74
C LYS A 375 37.12 35.56 11.44
N PRO A 376 36.32 35.17 12.43
CA PRO A 376 35.22 34.22 12.27
C PRO A 376 34.02 34.91 11.63
N TYR A 377 33.97 34.97 10.29
CA TYR A 377 32.79 35.49 9.60
C TYR A 377 32.20 34.48 8.63
N ILE A 378 30.89 34.55 8.43
CA ILE A 378 30.18 33.88 7.34
C ILE A 378 29.60 34.91 6.37
N LYS A 379 29.21 34.48 5.17
CA LYS A 379 28.39 35.31 4.28
C LYS A 379 26.92 34.98 4.53
N ASN A 380 26.08 35.99 4.77
CA ASN A 380 24.63 35.81 4.83
C ASN A 380 24.05 35.62 3.40
N GLU A 381 22.73 35.49 3.28
CA GLU A 381 22.02 35.30 2.01
C GLU A 381 22.22 36.47 1.02
N ASN A 382 22.48 37.68 1.54
CA ASN A 382 22.78 38.88 0.75
C ASN A 382 24.26 38.98 0.35
N GLY A 383 25.11 38.06 0.83
CA GLY A 383 26.54 38.04 0.59
C GLY A 383 27.37 38.89 1.56
N ASP A 384 26.75 39.55 2.54
CA ASP A 384 27.42 40.38 3.55
C ASP A 384 28.19 39.52 4.55
N ARG A 385 29.33 40.04 5.03
CA ARG A 385 30.12 39.37 6.07
C ARG A 385 29.50 39.64 7.44
N VAL A 386 29.08 38.58 8.12
CA VAL A 386 28.60 38.63 9.50
C VAL A 386 29.62 37.91 10.37
N GLU A 387 30.15 38.60 11.38
CA GLU A 387 31.05 38.02 12.38
C GLU A 387 30.25 37.12 13.33
N GLU A 388 30.82 35.97 13.67
CA GLU A 388 30.20 34.99 14.55
C GLU A 388 31.05 34.68 15.76
N ASP A 389 30.39 34.59 16.91
CA ASP A 389 31.00 34.16 18.16
C ASP A 389 30.58 32.71 18.47
N PRO A 390 31.49 31.73 18.38
CA PRO A 390 31.20 30.34 18.73
C PRO A 390 30.67 30.13 20.15
N ASN A 391 30.95 31.06 21.08
CA ASN A 391 30.46 30.98 22.46
C ASN A 391 28.94 31.24 22.57
N THR A 392 28.33 31.78 21.51
CA THR A 392 26.88 32.04 21.45
C THR A 392 26.10 30.91 20.76
N TRP A 393 26.79 29.89 20.24
CA TRP A 393 26.13 28.81 19.53
C TRP A 393 25.36 27.90 20.49
N GLU A 394 24.07 27.74 20.23
CA GLU A 394 23.28 26.69 20.87
C GLU A 394 23.78 25.30 20.45
N PRO A 395 23.71 24.27 21.31
CA PRO A 395 24.00 22.90 20.91
C PRO A 395 23.20 22.49 19.67
N LEU A 396 23.84 21.81 18.72
CA LEU A 396 23.09 21.23 17.61
C LEU A 396 22.09 20.22 18.17
N PRO A 397 20.85 20.18 17.65
CA PRO A 397 19.96 19.09 17.97
C PRO A 397 20.60 17.77 17.53
N ALA A 398 20.27 16.68 18.22
CA ALA A 398 20.72 15.36 17.83
C ALA A 398 20.35 15.09 16.36
N SER A 399 21.27 14.48 15.61
CA SER A 399 20.97 14.05 14.24
C SER A 399 19.73 13.16 14.27
N PRO A 400 18.76 13.35 13.36
CA PRO A 400 17.65 12.42 13.20
C PRO A 400 18.18 11.01 12.96
N LYS A 401 17.38 10.00 13.32
CA LYS A 401 17.70 8.61 12.98
C LYS A 401 17.84 8.49 11.45
N GLU A 402 18.65 7.53 11.00
CA GLU A 402 18.86 7.27 9.57
C GLU A 402 17.59 6.77 8.85
N TYR A 403 16.59 6.30 9.60
CA TYR A 403 15.37 5.74 9.08
C TYR A 403 14.18 6.04 10.00
N VAL A 404 13.01 6.27 9.41
CA VAL A 404 11.72 6.29 10.11
C VAL A 404 11.16 4.86 10.17
N ASP A 405 10.59 4.49 11.31
CA ASP A 405 9.85 3.25 11.49
C ASP A 405 8.47 3.47 12.12
N LEU A 406 7.71 2.39 12.29
CA LEU A 406 6.34 2.45 12.81
C LEU A 406 6.25 3.03 14.24
N ARG A 407 7.29 2.96 15.07
CA ARG A 407 7.29 3.53 16.43
C ARG A 407 7.29 5.05 16.43
N ASP A 408 7.72 5.66 15.33
CA ASP A 408 7.75 7.11 15.20
C ASP A 408 6.34 7.66 14.87
N LEU A 409 5.36 6.77 14.60
CA LEU A 409 3.97 7.12 14.43
C LEU A 409 3.19 7.07 15.76
N PRO A 410 2.08 7.83 15.90
CA PRO A 410 1.18 7.68 17.04
C PRO A 410 0.69 6.24 17.16
N LEU A 411 0.82 5.63 18.36
CA LEU A 411 0.45 4.23 18.62
C LEU A 411 -0.96 3.89 18.13
N LYS A 412 -1.95 4.76 18.35
CA LYS A 412 -3.33 4.57 17.90
C LYS A 412 -3.44 4.33 16.38
N LYS A 413 -2.58 4.96 15.59
CA LYS A 413 -2.55 4.82 14.13
C LYS A 413 -2.00 3.45 13.72
N VAL A 414 -0.89 3.03 14.33
CA VAL A 414 -0.29 1.70 14.10
C VAL A 414 -1.22 0.59 14.59
N ALA A 415 -1.84 0.78 15.76
CA ALA A 415 -2.81 -0.15 16.31
C ALA A 415 -4.03 -0.33 15.40
N PHE A 416 -4.56 0.76 14.83
CA PHE A 416 -5.66 0.65 13.86
C PHE A 416 -5.27 -0.12 12.59
N TYR A 417 -4.04 0.10 12.09
CA TYR A 417 -3.51 -0.66 10.97
C TYR A 417 -3.37 -2.17 11.28
N CYS A 418 -2.85 -2.52 12.45
CA CYS A 418 -2.77 -3.92 12.91
C CYS A 418 -4.16 -4.55 13.10
N ALA A 419 -5.11 -3.77 13.62
CA ALA A 419 -6.51 -4.20 13.73
C ALA A 419 -7.08 -4.56 12.36
N GLN A 420 -6.83 -3.72 11.35
CA GLN A 420 -7.23 -3.99 9.97
C GLN A 420 -6.59 -5.26 9.41
N ASP A 421 -5.29 -5.49 9.61
CA ASP A 421 -4.61 -6.69 9.12
C ASP A 421 -5.24 -7.98 9.70
N THR A 422 -5.49 -8.05 11.00
CA THR A 422 -6.17 -9.22 11.59
C THR A 422 -7.63 -9.36 11.19
N PHE A 423 -8.37 -8.25 11.11
CA PHE A 423 -9.76 -8.26 10.69
C PHE A 423 -9.91 -8.81 9.27
N TRP A 424 -9.08 -8.32 8.35
CA TRP A 424 -9.12 -8.76 6.96
C TRP A 424 -8.59 -10.17 6.79
N THR A 425 -7.62 -10.62 7.60
CA THR A 425 -7.21 -12.03 7.66
C THR A 425 -8.38 -12.92 8.06
N ALA A 426 -9.12 -12.55 9.11
CA ALA A 426 -10.28 -13.30 9.59
C ALA A 426 -11.37 -13.43 8.54
N ARG A 427 -11.73 -12.31 7.89
CA ARG A 427 -12.71 -12.31 6.80
C ARG A 427 -12.24 -13.11 5.60
N LEU A 428 -10.98 -12.92 5.16
CA LEU A 428 -10.42 -13.65 4.03
C LEU A 428 -10.50 -15.17 4.25
N VAL A 429 -10.10 -15.65 5.42
CA VAL A 429 -10.14 -17.09 5.74
C VAL A 429 -11.58 -17.60 5.78
N ILE A 430 -12.45 -16.96 6.55
CA ILE A 430 -13.81 -17.46 6.83
C ILE A 430 -14.74 -17.30 5.63
N GLU A 431 -14.68 -16.17 4.95
CA GLU A 431 -15.64 -15.82 3.90
C GLU A 431 -15.18 -16.20 2.50
N VAL A 432 -13.88 -16.33 2.27
CA VAL A 432 -13.32 -16.57 0.93
C VAL A 432 -12.61 -17.91 0.88
N LEU A 433 -11.50 -18.09 1.61
CA LEU A 433 -10.61 -19.24 1.42
C LEU A 433 -11.30 -20.57 1.75
N ARG A 434 -12.01 -20.65 2.87
CA ARG A 434 -12.76 -21.86 3.26
C ARG A 434 -13.93 -22.19 2.33
N LYS A 435 -14.41 -21.20 1.57
CA LYS A 435 -15.52 -21.36 0.63
C LYS A 435 -15.06 -21.61 -0.81
N LYS A 436 -13.74 -21.61 -1.07
CA LYS A 436 -13.21 -21.94 -2.40
C LYS A 436 -13.54 -23.38 -2.76
N GLU A 437 -13.87 -23.60 -4.04
CA GLU A 437 -14.10 -24.95 -4.58
C GLU A 437 -12.85 -25.84 -4.49
N ARG A 438 -11.67 -25.24 -4.66
CA ARG A 438 -10.38 -25.93 -4.53
C ARG A 438 -9.78 -25.67 -3.17
N GLN A 439 -9.73 -26.74 -2.38
CA GLN A 439 -9.05 -26.77 -1.10
C GLN A 439 -7.62 -27.33 -1.26
N PRO A 440 -6.68 -26.96 -0.38
CA PRO A 440 -5.35 -27.54 -0.38
C PRO A 440 -5.43 -29.07 -0.25
N HIS A 441 -4.60 -29.79 -0.99
CA HIS A 441 -4.47 -31.24 -0.79
C HIS A 441 -3.98 -31.51 0.63
N GLU A 442 -4.67 -32.37 1.39
CA GLU A 442 -4.46 -32.57 2.83
C GLU A 442 -3.00 -32.89 3.18
N ILE A 443 -2.36 -33.82 2.45
CA ILE A 443 -0.95 -34.17 2.66
C ILE A 443 -0.02 -32.97 2.40
N ALA A 444 -0.28 -32.20 1.34
CA ALA A 444 0.55 -31.02 1.03
C ALA A 444 0.36 -29.94 2.10
N TRP A 445 -0.86 -29.77 2.61
CA TRP A 445 -1.15 -28.86 3.71
C TRP A 445 -0.39 -29.24 4.98
N ASP A 446 -0.49 -30.50 5.41
CA ASP A 446 0.21 -30.99 6.60
C ASP A 446 1.74 -30.85 6.50
N LEU A 447 2.32 -31.20 5.34
CA LEU A 447 3.75 -31.02 5.08
C LEU A 447 4.18 -29.54 5.17
N ASN A 448 3.39 -28.62 4.63
CA ASN A 448 3.70 -27.19 4.69
C ASN A 448 3.57 -26.62 6.11
N LYS A 449 2.56 -27.05 6.89
CA LYS A 449 2.46 -26.68 8.31
C LYS A 449 3.72 -27.08 9.07
N LYS A 450 4.18 -28.32 8.89
CA LYS A 450 5.42 -28.83 9.50
C LYS A 450 6.66 -28.08 9.00
N ALA A 451 6.69 -27.68 7.73
CA ALA A 451 7.78 -26.87 7.18
C ALA A 451 7.85 -25.48 7.82
N VAL A 452 6.71 -24.80 8.01
CA VAL A 452 6.66 -23.51 8.74
C VAL A 452 7.15 -23.66 10.17
N GLU A 453 6.70 -24.69 10.89
CA GLU A 453 7.16 -24.97 12.24
C GLU A 453 8.68 -25.23 12.29
N ALA A 454 9.20 -26.04 11.35
CA ALA A 454 10.62 -26.30 11.24
C ALA A 454 11.43 -25.02 10.96
N LEU A 455 10.96 -24.16 10.04
CA LEU A 455 11.60 -22.89 9.72
C LEU A 455 11.55 -21.92 10.91
N ALA A 456 10.44 -21.87 11.66
CA ALA A 456 10.35 -21.10 12.89
C ALA A 456 11.36 -21.58 13.94
N LYS A 457 11.54 -22.90 14.08
CA LYS A 457 12.56 -23.50 14.95
C LYS A 457 13.99 -23.16 14.51
N VAL A 458 14.28 -23.23 13.21
CA VAL A 458 15.60 -22.88 12.65
C VAL A 458 15.92 -21.40 12.84
N THR A 459 14.97 -20.50 12.53
CA THR A 459 15.18 -19.06 12.72
C THR A 459 15.44 -18.69 14.18
N ARG A 460 14.74 -19.36 15.11
CA ARG A 460 14.96 -19.24 16.56
C ARG A 460 16.35 -19.69 17.00
N LEU A 461 16.80 -20.86 16.56
CA LEU A 461 18.04 -21.50 17.04
C LEU A 461 19.29 -21.02 16.29
N GLY A 462 19.09 -20.22 15.23
CA GLY A 462 20.06 -20.02 14.18
C GLY A 462 20.15 -21.26 13.28
N MET A 463 20.59 -21.08 12.03
CA MET A 463 21.12 -22.23 11.33
C MET A 463 22.35 -22.72 12.12
N PRO A 464 22.45 -23.99 12.53
CA PRO A 464 23.74 -24.52 12.89
C PRO A 464 24.61 -24.37 11.64
N VAL A 465 25.51 -23.38 11.67
CA VAL A 465 26.53 -23.25 10.63
C VAL A 465 27.37 -24.50 10.77
N ASN A 466 27.21 -25.40 9.81
CA ASN A 466 28.10 -26.55 9.75
C ASN A 466 29.44 -26.03 9.22
N ASP A 467 30.31 -25.60 10.14
CA ASP A 467 31.63 -25.03 9.84
C ASP A 467 32.49 -25.98 8.97
N SER A 468 32.22 -27.30 9.00
CA SER A 468 32.89 -28.29 8.14
C SER A 468 32.45 -28.28 6.67
N ARG A 469 31.36 -27.58 6.33
CA ARG A 469 30.89 -27.38 4.95
C ARG A 469 31.18 -25.97 4.40
N VAL A 470 31.64 -25.06 5.26
CA VAL A 470 31.96 -23.66 4.92
C VAL A 470 33.48 -23.45 4.74
N LYS A 471 34.29 -24.44 5.12
CA LYS A 471 35.69 -24.59 4.70
C LYS A 471 35.79 -25.50 3.49
#